data_AF-A0A0C3NNJ9-F1
#
_entry.id   AF-A0A0C3NNJ9-F1
#
_cell.length_a   1.000
_cell.length_b   1.000
_cell.length_c   1.000
_cell.angle_alpha   90.00
_cell.angle_beta   90.00
_cell.angle_gamma   90.00
#
_symmetry.space_group_name_H-M   'P 1'
#
loop_
_entity.id
_entity.type
_entity.pdbx_description
1 polymer ?
#
loop_
_entity_poly.entity_id
_entity_poly.type
_entity_poly.pdbx_seq_one_letter_code
_entity_poly.pdbx_strand_id
1 'polypeptide(L)'
;MECPCLTRVTDGNQARFSTHVKPTNLIKFHVAYGSLLKASFTTLRKRNKKREKHCAEQAARRKQRMAESVVIKGPKRGNGRKKRQRQVKAAIKLEAAKEQAAKKEERRNRVQFPA
;
A
#
# COMPACT_ATOMS: atom_id res chain seq x y z
N MET A 1 25.14 26.73 8.67
CA MET A 1 25.59 26.09 7.42
C MET A 1 24.51 26.31 6.38
N GLU A 2 24.77 27.17 5.40
CA GLU A 2 23.90 27.34 4.25
C GLU A 2 24.37 26.38 3.16
N CYS A 3 23.67 25.26 2.99
CA CYS A 3 24.01 24.28 1.96
C CYS A 3 23.27 24.62 0.66
N PRO A 4 23.94 25.14 -0.38
CA PRO A 4 23.32 25.31 -1.68
C PRO A 4 22.99 23.94 -2.29
N CYS A 5 21.80 23.80 -2.87
CA CYS A 5 21.37 22.56 -3.50
C CYS A 5 21.78 22.56 -4.99
N LEU A 6 22.45 21.50 -5.45
CA LEU A 6 22.76 21.31 -6.87
C LEU A 6 21.61 20.55 -7.56
N THR A 7 21.00 21.16 -8.57
CA THR A 7 19.97 20.53 -9.41
C THR A 7 20.55 20.25 -10.79
N ARG A 8 20.31 19.03 -11.31
CA ARG A 8 20.77 18.60 -12.64
C ARG A 8 19.58 18.09 -13.45
N VAL A 9 19.53 18.46 -14.72
CA VAL A 9 18.52 18.01 -15.68
C VAL A 9 19.23 17.36 -16.85
N THR A 10 18.73 16.20 -17.27
CA THR A 10 19.23 15.45 -18.42
C THR A 10 18.08 14.77 -19.14
N ASP A 11 18.07 14.88 -20.48
CA ASP A 11 17.14 14.14 -21.34
C ASP A 11 17.79 12.88 -21.93
N GLY A 12 18.92 12.44 -21.35
CA GLY A 12 19.70 11.27 -21.79
C GLY A 12 20.66 11.55 -22.95
N ASN A 13 20.38 12.56 -23.78
CA ASN A 13 21.18 12.91 -24.95
C ASN A 13 21.79 14.33 -24.83
N GLN A 14 21.16 15.32 -25.48
CA GLN A 14 21.77 16.63 -25.78
C GLN A 14 21.58 17.68 -24.68
N ALA A 15 20.47 17.65 -23.96
CA ALA A 15 20.20 18.61 -22.89
C ALA A 15 20.86 18.15 -21.59
N ARG A 16 21.88 18.90 -21.12
CA ARG A 16 22.51 18.72 -19.80
C ARG A 16 22.68 20.08 -19.14
N PHE A 17 21.79 20.40 -18.21
CA PHE A 17 21.84 21.66 -17.48
C PHE A 17 22.02 21.42 -15.99
N SER A 18 22.79 22.29 -15.34
CA SER A 18 23.00 22.23 -13.90
C SER A 18 22.88 23.62 -13.29
N THR A 19 22.26 23.71 -12.12
CA THR A 19 22.04 24.97 -11.42
C THR A 19 22.26 24.79 -9.92
N HIS A 20 22.91 25.78 -9.30
CA HIS A 20 23.07 25.84 -7.84
C HIS A 20 22.00 26.76 -7.26
N VAL A 21 21.13 26.20 -6.42
CA VAL A 21 20.06 26.95 -5.75
C VAL A 21 20.56 27.40 -4.39
N LYS A 22 20.72 28.71 -4.22
CA LYS A 22 21.03 29.34 -2.92
C LYS A 22 19.78 29.33 -2.04
N PRO A 23 19.93 29.22 -0.70
CA PRO A 23 18.79 29.19 0.23
C PRO A 23 17.93 30.46 0.14
N THR A 24 18.55 31.62 -0.10
CA THR A 24 17.86 32.91 -0.28
C THR A 24 16.87 32.93 -1.44
N ASN A 25 17.11 32.11 -2.47
CA ASN A 25 16.26 32.03 -3.67
C ASN A 25 15.40 30.76 -3.70
N LEU A 26 15.41 29.95 -2.63
CA LEU A 26 14.75 28.65 -2.60
C LEU A 26 13.24 28.76 -2.80
N ILE A 27 12.59 29.75 -2.18
CA ILE A 27 11.15 29.96 -2.29
C ILE A 27 10.78 30.33 -3.73
N LYS A 28 11.53 31.24 -4.36
CA LYS A 28 11.32 31.64 -5.75
C LYS A 28 11.52 30.46 -6.70
N PHE A 29 12.58 29.69 -6.50
CA PHE A 29 12.86 28.48 -7.26
C PHE A 29 11.74 27.45 -7.11
N HIS A 30 11.26 27.19 -5.89
CA HIS A 30 10.19 26.22 -5.62
C HIS A 30 8.88 26.61 -6.32
N VAL A 31 8.51 27.89 -6.31
CA VAL A 31 7.30 28.37 -7.00
C VAL A 31 7.44 28.18 -8.52
N ALA A 32 8.53 28.67 -9.12
CA ALA A 32 8.72 28.62 -10.57
C ALA A 32 8.93 27.19 -11.10
N TYR A 33 9.78 26.41 -10.42
CA TYR A 33 10.03 25.02 -10.78
C TYR A 33 8.80 24.14 -10.54
N GLY A 34 8.08 24.37 -9.43
CA GLY A 34 6.84 23.66 -9.13
C GLY A 34 5.73 23.94 -10.15
N SER A 35 5.59 25.19 -10.63
CA SER A 35 4.65 25.50 -11.72
C SER A 35 5.06 24.85 -13.03
N LEU A 36 6.36 24.86 -13.36
CA LEU A 36 6.90 24.22 -14.57
C LEU A 36 6.58 22.72 -14.57
N LEU A 37 6.92 22.00 -13.50
CA LEU A 37 6.68 20.56 -13.41
C LEU A 37 5.19 20.21 -13.51
N LYS A 38 4.31 20.99 -12.89
CA LYS A 38 2.86 20.78 -12.99
C LYS A 38 2.34 20.99 -14.41
N ALA A 39 2.88 21.95 -15.15
CA ALA A 39 2.53 22.21 -16.54
C ALA A 39 3.10 21.15 -17.50
N SER A 40 4.32 20.66 -17.23
CA SER A 40 4.99 19.66 -18.08
C SER A 40 4.46 18.24 -17.85
N PHE A 41 4.06 17.87 -16.62
CA PHE A 41 3.57 16.52 -16.28
C PHE A 41 2.04 16.38 -16.34
N THR A 42 1.43 16.88 -17.41
CA THR A 42 -0.04 16.85 -17.60
C THR A 42 -0.59 15.48 -18.04
N THR A 43 0.26 14.62 -18.61
CA THR A 43 -0.13 13.29 -19.11
C THR A 43 -0.24 12.22 -18.02
N LEU A 44 0.13 12.53 -16.79
CA LEU A 44 0.01 11.60 -15.66
C LEU A 44 -1.47 11.35 -15.33
N ARG A 45 -1.82 10.07 -15.15
CA ARG A 45 -3.20 9.70 -14.76
C ARG A 45 -3.54 10.33 -13.41
N LYS A 46 -4.73 10.94 -13.33
CA LYS A 46 -5.25 11.46 -12.07
C LYS A 46 -5.27 10.36 -11.02
N ARG A 47 -4.75 10.68 -9.83
CA ARG A 47 -4.83 9.79 -8.68
C ARG A 47 -6.29 9.46 -8.39
N ASN A 48 -6.68 8.20 -8.55
CA ASN A 48 -8.05 7.79 -8.36
C ASN A 48 -8.31 7.55 -6.86
N LYS A 49 -8.51 8.66 -6.13
CA LYS A 49 -8.68 8.68 -4.67
C LYS A 49 -9.81 7.76 -4.19
N LYS A 50 -10.86 7.59 -5.00
CA LYS A 50 -11.95 6.63 -4.73
C LYS A 50 -11.44 5.18 -4.78
N ARG A 51 -10.68 4.82 -5.81
CA ARG A 51 -10.11 3.47 -5.96
C ARG A 51 -9.14 3.15 -4.83
N GLU A 52 -8.27 4.08 -4.48
CA GLU A 52 -7.31 3.88 -3.39
C GLU A 52 -8.01 3.76 -2.03
N LYS A 53 -8.98 4.63 -1.74
CA LYS A 53 -9.80 4.53 -0.53
C LYS A 53 -10.52 3.18 -0.46
N HIS A 54 -11.14 2.75 -1.56
CA HIS A 54 -11.79 1.45 -1.65
C HIS A 54 -10.80 0.28 -1.46
N CYS A 55 -9.61 0.35 -2.04
CA CYS A 55 -8.56 -0.64 -1.80
C CYS A 55 -8.12 -0.68 -0.32
N ALA A 56 -7.95 0.49 0.31
CA ALA A 56 -7.59 0.59 1.72
C ALA A 56 -8.69 0.03 2.64
N GLU A 57 -9.95 0.36 2.37
CA GLU A 57 -11.11 -0.18 3.09
C GLU A 57 -11.25 -1.69 2.89
N GLN A 58 -11.06 -2.20 1.67
CA GLN A 58 -11.04 -3.64 1.42
C GLN A 58 -9.91 -4.34 2.17
N ALA A 59 -8.72 -3.74 2.19
CA ALA A 59 -7.59 -4.28 2.95
C ALA A 59 -7.90 -4.30 4.46
N ALA A 60 -8.48 -3.24 5.01
CA ALA A 60 -8.92 -3.18 6.40
C ALA A 60 -9.97 -4.25 6.72
N ARG A 61 -11.00 -4.39 5.88
CA ARG A 61 -12.03 -5.44 6.00
C ARG A 61 -11.45 -6.85 5.93
N ARG A 62 -10.47 -7.09 5.06
CA ARG A 62 -9.77 -8.38 4.99
C ARG A 62 -8.99 -8.67 6.27
N LYS A 63 -8.29 -7.67 6.82
CA LYS A 63 -7.57 -7.80 8.11
C LYS A 63 -8.53 -8.09 9.26
N GLN A 64 -9.65 -7.35 9.36
CA GLN A 64 -10.68 -7.59 10.37
C GLN A 64 -11.25 -9.01 10.29
N ARG A 65 -11.60 -9.48 9.09
CA ARG A 65 -12.10 -10.86 8.88
C ARG A 65 -11.09 -11.94 9.26
N MET A 66 -9.78 -11.67 9.14
CA MET A 66 -8.76 -12.61 9.59
C MET A 66 -8.55 -12.56 11.10
N ALA A 67 -8.78 -11.42 11.75
CA ALA A 67 -8.66 -11.27 13.20
C ALA A 67 -9.85 -11.91 13.94
N GLU A 68 -11.07 -11.65 13.47
CA GLU A 68 -12.31 -12.13 14.08
C GLU A 68 -12.49 -13.65 13.93
N SER A 69 -12.85 -14.35 15.01
CA SER A 69 -13.17 -15.78 14.96
C SER A 69 -14.61 -16.00 14.48
N VAL A 70 -14.81 -17.05 13.67
CA VAL A 70 -16.16 -17.42 13.22
C VAL A 70 -16.91 -18.09 14.38
N VAL A 71 -17.87 -17.38 14.98
CA VAL A 71 -18.70 -17.94 16.06
C VAL A 71 -19.68 -18.97 15.49
N ILE A 72 -19.56 -20.22 15.91
CA ILE A 72 -20.46 -21.31 15.53
C ILE A 72 -21.67 -21.30 16.48
N LYS A 73 -22.87 -21.00 15.98
CA LYS A 73 -24.12 -20.94 16.75
C LYS A 73 -25.16 -21.91 16.20
N GLY A 74 -26.03 -22.41 17.10
CA GLY A 74 -27.20 -23.21 16.75
C GLY A 74 -27.03 -24.73 16.93
N PRO A 75 -28.12 -25.49 16.73
CA PRO A 75 -28.18 -26.91 17.08
C PRO A 75 -27.38 -27.80 16.11
N LYS A 76 -26.83 -28.90 16.64
CA LYS A 76 -26.06 -29.91 15.86
C LYS A 76 -26.95 -30.72 14.90
N ARG A 77 -28.23 -30.89 15.22
CA ARG A 77 -29.23 -31.66 14.46
C ARG A 77 -30.45 -30.79 14.13
N GLY A 78 -31.33 -31.27 13.24
CA GLY A 78 -32.57 -30.58 12.88
C GLY A 78 -32.39 -29.34 11.99
N ASN A 79 -33.39 -28.45 11.99
CA ASN A 79 -33.53 -27.33 11.04
C ASN A 79 -32.36 -26.31 11.04
N GLY A 80 -31.53 -26.29 12.11
CA GLY A 80 -30.32 -25.44 12.19
C GLY A 80 -29.02 -26.07 11.67
N ARG A 81 -29.01 -27.37 11.34
CA ARG A 81 -27.79 -28.13 11.03
C ARG A 81 -27.02 -27.58 9.83
N LYS A 82 -27.70 -27.22 8.74
CA LYS A 82 -27.04 -26.68 7.53
C LYS A 82 -26.35 -25.34 7.81
N LYS A 83 -26.97 -24.46 8.61
CA LYS A 83 -26.38 -23.17 9.00
C LYS A 83 -25.12 -23.39 9.86
N ARG A 84 -25.19 -24.30 10.85
CA ARG A 84 -24.05 -24.69 11.68
C ARG A 84 -22.91 -25.29 10.86
N GLN A 85 -23.20 -26.17 9.90
CA GLN A 85 -22.19 -26.76 9.02
C GLN A 85 -21.46 -25.70 8.18
N ARG A 86 -22.16 -24.68 7.68
CA ARG A 86 -21.54 -23.57 6.94
C ARG A 86 -20.57 -22.78 7.83
N GLN A 87 -20.96 -22.52 9.08
CA GLN A 87 -20.09 -21.84 10.05
C GLN A 87 -18.85 -22.67 10.39
N VAL A 88 -19.00 -23.98 10.63
CA VAL A 88 -17.87 -24.90 10.84
C VAL A 88 -16.91 -24.88 9.65
N LYS A 89 -17.43 -24.98 8.42
CA LYS A 89 -16.60 -24.91 7.21
C LYS A 89 -15.89 -23.56 7.07
N ALA A 90 -16.54 -22.47 7.47
CA ALA A 90 -15.94 -21.13 7.44
C ALA A 90 -14.82 -21.00 8.50
N ALA A 91 -15.00 -21.55 9.70
CA ALA A 91 -13.98 -21.58 10.74
C ALA A 91 -12.74 -22.36 10.28
N ILE A 92 -12.91 -23.57 9.73
CA ILE A 92 -11.80 -24.40 9.21
C ILE A 92 -11.04 -23.65 8.11
N LYS A 93 -11.74 -22.98 7.19
CA LYS A 93 -11.10 -22.19 6.13
C LYS A 93 -10.32 -21.01 6.68
N LEU A 94 -10.81 -20.36 7.73
CA LEU A 94 -10.15 -19.22 8.37
C LEU A 94 -8.88 -19.66 9.11
N GLU A 95 -8.91 -20.81 9.80
CA GLU A 95 -7.72 -21.40 10.43
C GLU A 95 -6.66 -21.78 9.38
N ALA A 96 -7.05 -22.50 8.33
CA ALA A 96 -6.13 -22.85 7.24
C ALA A 96 -5.51 -21.59 6.59
N ALA A 97 -6.28 -20.52 6.44
CA ALA A 97 -5.78 -19.25 5.90
C ALA A 97 -4.78 -18.56 6.85
N LYS A 98 -5.01 -18.62 8.17
CA LYS A 98 -4.08 -18.11 9.19
C LYS A 98 -2.75 -18.86 9.16
N GLU A 99 -2.80 -20.19 9.10
CA GLU A 99 -1.60 -21.03 9.02
C GLU A 99 -0.77 -20.74 7.77
N GLN A 100 -1.42 -20.59 6.60
CA GLN A 100 -0.73 -20.23 5.37
C GLN A 100 -0.09 -18.83 5.44
N ALA A 101 -0.77 -17.88 6.08
CA ALA A 101 -0.23 -16.55 6.29
C ALA A 101 1.02 -16.58 7.19
N ALA A 102 0.97 -17.30 8.31
CA ALA A 102 2.10 -17.49 9.21
C ALA A 102 3.31 -18.12 8.50
N LYS A 103 3.09 -19.21 7.74
CA LYS A 103 4.15 -19.85 6.93
C LYS A 103 4.77 -18.90 5.90
N LYS A 104 3.99 -17.97 5.35
CA LYS A 104 4.49 -16.97 4.38
C LYS A 104 5.33 -15.89 5.07
N GLU A 105 4.95 -15.47 6.28
CA GLU A 105 5.74 -14.54 7.09
C GLU A 105 7.07 -15.17 7.53
N GLU A 106 7.04 -16.41 8.00
CA GLU A 106 8.27 -17.16 8.35
C GLU A 106 9.23 -17.27 7.15
N ARG A 107 8.72 -17.61 5.96
CA ARG A 107 9.54 -17.64 4.74
C ARG A 107 10.14 -16.28 4.40
N ARG A 108 9.38 -15.19 4.56
CA ARG A 108 9.89 -13.83 4.31
C ARG A 108 10.98 -13.47 5.32
N ASN A 109 10.76 -13.73 6.61
CA ASN A 109 11.74 -13.44 7.65
C ASN A 109 13.04 -14.22 7.45
N ARG A 110 12.97 -15.50 7.05
CA ARG A 110 14.16 -16.30 6.72
C ARG A 110 14.95 -15.75 5.52
N VAL A 111 14.28 -15.20 4.51
CA VAL A 111 14.95 -14.59 3.35
C VAL A 111 15.56 -13.23 3.70
N GLN A 112 14.93 -12.50 4.61
CA GLN A 112 15.33 -11.15 5.00
C GLN A 112 16.43 -11.13 6.07
N PHE A 113 16.50 -12.17 6.89
CA PHE A 113 17.58 -12.43 7.85
C PHE A 113 18.10 -13.85 7.60
N PRO A 114 18.96 -14.05 6.59
CA PRO A 114 19.67 -15.31 6.46
C PRO A 114 20.59 -15.44 7.68
N ALA A 115 20.49 -16.58 8.37
CA ALA A 115 21.42 -16.96 9.44
C ALA A 115 22.81 -17.22 8.88
#